data_AF-A0A6H2NG95-F1
#
_entry.id   AF-A0A6H2NG95-F1
#
_cell.length_a   1.000
_cell.length_b   1.000
_cell.length_c   1.000
_cell.angle_alpha   90.00
_cell.angle_beta   90.00
_cell.angle_gamma   90.00
#
_symmetry.space_group_name_H-M   'P 1'
#
loop_
_entity.id
_entity.type
_entity.pdbx_description
1 polymer ?
#
loop_
_entity_poly.entity_id
_entity_poly.type
_entity_poly.pdbx_seq_one_letter_code
_entity_poly.pdbx_strand_id
1 'polypeptide(L)'
;MSPHHQHQLVSFLQSDLAIPPESIALGVRQTQQVPSLLPMVLWQYGLVTTDQLGQIFDWLEQTSSVSYGPELPVIAPALSPQYRGTERSTTRA
;
A
#
# COMPACT_ATOMS: atom_id res chain seq x y z
N MET A 1 -1.81 -4.46 -13.35
CA MET A 1 -2.70 -3.63 -12.51
C MET A 1 -3.95 -3.33 -13.31
N SER A 2 -5.13 -3.63 -12.79
CA SER A 2 -6.40 -3.36 -13.50
C SER A 2 -6.62 -1.84 -13.63
N PRO A 3 -7.17 -1.34 -14.75
CA PRO A 3 -7.32 0.10 -15.03
C PRO A 3 -8.17 0.88 -14.00
N HIS A 4 -8.93 0.17 -13.16
CA HIS A 4 -9.77 0.76 -12.12
C HIS A 4 -8.97 1.48 -11.02
N HIS A 5 -7.82 0.94 -10.59
CA HIS A 5 -7.03 1.55 -9.51
C HIS A 5 -6.41 2.89 -9.89
N GLN A 6 -5.99 3.04 -11.15
CA GLN A 6 -5.46 4.31 -11.65
C GLN A 6 -6.54 5.40 -11.70
N HIS A 7 -7.76 5.05 -12.11
CA HIS A 7 -8.85 6.03 -12.17
C HIS A 7 -9.23 6.54 -10.77
N GLN A 8 -9.27 5.65 -9.78
CA GLN A 8 -9.55 6.02 -8.39
C GLN A 8 -8.46 6.93 -7.80
N LEU A 9 -7.18 6.63 -8.09
CA LEU A 9 -6.05 7.48 -7.66
C LEU A 9 -6.15 8.88 -8.25
N VAL A 10 -6.46 8.98 -9.55
CA VAL A 10 -6.60 10.26 -10.26
C VAL A 10 -7.77 11.08 -9.71
N SER A 11 -8.88 10.45 -9.33
CA SER A 11 -10.01 11.13 -8.69
C SER A 11 -9.66 11.63 -7.28
N PHE A 12 -8.91 10.86 -6.50
CA PHE A 12 -8.42 11.26 -5.17
C PHE A 12 -7.48 12.47 -5.27
N LEU A 13 -6.50 12.43 -6.17
CA LEU A 13 -5.57 13.53 -6.41
C LEU A 13 -6.28 14.85 -6.78
N GLN A 14 -7.36 14.78 -7.56
CA GLN A 14 -8.15 15.96 -7.94
C GLN A 14 -9.06 16.45 -6.82
N SER A 15 -9.68 15.54 -6.07
CA SER A 15 -10.72 15.89 -5.10
C SER A 15 -10.15 16.23 -3.72
N ASP A 16 -9.31 15.36 -3.17
CA ASP A 16 -8.72 15.51 -1.84
C ASP A 16 -7.53 16.46 -1.85
N LEU A 17 -6.68 16.34 -2.87
CA LEU A 17 -5.41 17.06 -2.93
C LEU A 17 -5.50 18.32 -3.81
N ALA A 18 -6.64 18.56 -4.45
CA ALA A 18 -6.91 19.69 -5.35
C ALA A 18 -5.86 19.85 -6.47
N ILE A 19 -5.25 18.76 -6.92
CA ILE A 19 -4.21 18.78 -7.94
C ILE A 19 -4.86 18.91 -9.31
N PRO A 20 -4.41 19.85 -10.16
CA PRO A 20 -4.98 20.02 -11.49
C PRO A 20 -4.72 18.78 -12.37
N PRO A 21 -5.68 18.43 -13.25
CA PRO A 21 -5.60 17.24 -14.10
C PRO A 21 -4.40 17.27 -15.05
N GLU A 22 -3.96 18.46 -15.49
CA GLU A 22 -2.76 18.63 -16.32
C GLU A 22 -1.49 18.14 -15.61
N SER A 23 -1.33 18.50 -14.33
CA SER A 23 -0.22 18.07 -13.48
C SER A 23 -0.20 16.56 -13.28
N ILE A 24 -1.38 15.96 -13.08
CA ILE A 24 -1.54 14.51 -12.96
C ILE A 24 -1.21 13.83 -14.29
N ALA A 25 -1.68 14.36 -15.42
CA ALA A 25 -1.43 13.83 -16.74
C ALA A 25 0.07 13.80 -17.09
N LEU A 26 0.83 14.83 -16.68
CA LEU A 26 2.29 14.85 -16.82
C LEU A 26 2.95 13.70 -16.04
N GLY A 27 2.57 13.53 -14.77
CA GLY A 27 3.03 12.42 -13.94
C GLY A 27 2.70 11.06 -14.59
N VAL A 28 1.45 10.85 -14.99
CA VAL A 28 0.98 9.57 -15.57
C VAL A 28 1.72 9.24 -16.85
N ARG A 29 1.97 10.23 -17.72
CA ARG A 29 2.75 10.05 -18.97
C ARG A 29 4.20 9.66 -18.69
N GLN A 30 4.78 10.18 -17.62
CA GLN A 30 6.17 9.91 -17.27
C GLN A 30 6.34 8.58 -16.53
N THR A 31 5.30 8.14 -15.82
CA THR A 31 5.32 6.91 -15.02
C THR A 31 4.48 5.79 -15.64
N GLN A 32 4.22 5.83 -16.95
CA GLN A 32 3.38 4.85 -17.67
C GLN A 32 3.75 3.39 -17.36
N GLN A 33 5.04 3.11 -17.17
CA GLN A 33 5.53 1.77 -16.86
C GLN A 33 5.54 1.45 -15.36
N VAL A 34 5.57 2.46 -14.50
CA VAL A 34 5.77 2.29 -13.05
C VAL A 34 4.86 3.24 -12.28
N PRO A 35 3.57 2.91 -12.12
CA PRO A 35 2.59 3.79 -11.47
C PRO A 35 2.91 4.10 -9.99
N SER A 36 3.72 3.28 -9.33
CA SER A 36 4.25 3.57 -7.98
C SER A 36 5.22 4.75 -7.93
N LEU A 37 5.75 5.20 -9.08
CA LEU A 37 6.60 6.41 -9.17
C LEU A 37 5.78 7.68 -9.36
N LEU A 38 4.48 7.60 -9.67
CA LEU A 38 3.62 8.77 -9.87
C LEU A 38 3.72 9.77 -8.71
N PRO A 39 3.62 9.34 -7.43
CA PRO A 39 3.69 10.26 -6.29
C PRO A 39 5.06 10.95 -6.20
N MET A 40 6.13 10.21 -6.48
CA MET A 40 7.51 10.72 -6.47
C MET A 40 7.74 11.78 -7.55
N VAL A 41 7.19 11.56 -8.75
CA VAL A 41 7.28 12.53 -9.85
C VAL A 41 6.50 13.80 -9.53
N LEU A 42 5.29 13.68 -8.98
CA LEU A 42 4.52 14.85 -8.54
C LEU A 42 5.27 15.69 -7.50
N TRP A 43 5.95 15.04 -6.54
CA TRP A 43 6.76 15.72 -5.54
C TRP A 43 8.00 16.39 -6.15
N GLN A 44 8.67 15.71 -7.09
CA GLN A 44 9.84 16.27 -7.78
C GLN A 44 9.51 17.54 -8.57
N TYR A 45 8.30 17.63 -9.14
CA TYR A 45 7.82 18.83 -9.81
C TYR A 45 7.29 19.91 -8.84
N GLY A 46 7.27 19.65 -7.54
CA GLY A 46 6.72 20.57 -6.53
C GLY A 46 5.19 20.71 -6.59
N LEU A 47 4.50 19.74 -7.19
CA LEU A 47 3.04 19.72 -7.34
C LEU A 47 2.34 19.22 -6.08
N VAL A 48 3.05 18.48 -5.23
CA VAL A 48 2.58 17.97 -3.94
C VAL A 48 3.62 18.24 -2.85
N THR A 49 3.14 18.45 -1.64
CA THR A 49 3.99 18.57 -0.45
C THR A 49 4.35 17.20 0.10
N THR A 50 5.36 17.12 0.98
CA THR A 50 5.73 15.86 1.65
C THR A 50 4.57 15.27 2.46
N ASP A 51 3.68 16.12 3.01
CA ASP A 51 2.47 15.68 3.71
C ASP A 51 1.48 15.00 2.76
N GLN A 52 1.16 15.67 1.65
CA GLN A 52 0.31 15.12 0.60
C GLN A 52 0.90 13.85 -0.04
N LEU A 53 2.22 13.81 -0.21
CA LEU A 53 2.94 12.64 -0.69
C LEU A 53 2.68 11.42 0.22
N GLY A 54 2.73 11.61 1.55
CA GLY A 54 2.42 10.55 2.51
C GLY A 54 0.99 10.03 2.38
N GLN A 55 0.02 10.93 2.23
CA GLN A 55 -1.39 10.55 2.05
C GLN A 55 -1.62 9.73 0.78
N ILE A 56 -0.92 10.04 -0.31
CA ILE A 56 -0.98 9.27 -1.55
C ILE A 56 -0.45 7.85 -1.35
N PHE A 57 0.67 7.69 -0.64
CA PHE A 57 1.24 6.36 -0.36
C PHE A 57 0.34 5.52 0.54
N ASP A 58 -0.18 6.11 1.62
CA ASP A 58 -1.12 5.46 2.53
C ASP A 58 -2.38 4.97 1.79
N TRP A 59 -2.92 5.81 0.90
CA TRP A 59 -4.05 5.44 0.04
C TRP A 59 -3.72 4.27 -0.91
N LEU A 60 -2.52 4.27 -1.51
CA LEU A 60 -2.08 3.18 -2.39
C LEU A 60 -1.95 1.85 -1.64
N GLU A 61 -1.43 1.87 -0.40
CA GLU A 61 -1.32 0.68 0.45
C GLU A 61 -2.71 0.15 0.84
N GLN A 62 -3.64 1.03 1.25
CA GLN A 62 -5.02 0.67 1.58
C GLN A 62 -5.78 0.07 0.39
N THR A 63 -5.60 0.63 -0.81
CA THR A 63 -6.25 0.09 -2.02
C THR A 63 -5.66 -1.24 -2.45
N SER A 64 -4.36 -1.47 -2.22
CA SER A 64 -3.69 -2.73 -2.55
C SER A 64 -4.04 -3.86 -1.58
N SER A 65 -4.43 -3.51 -0.35
CA SER A 65 -4.78 -4.43 0.72
C SER A 65 -6.30 -4.63 0.82
N VAL A 66 -6.94 -5.09 -0.26
CA VAL A 66 -8.22 -5.81 -0.11
C VAL A 66 -7.90 -7.24 0.33
N SER A 67 -7.47 -7.37 1.59
CA SER A 67 -7.53 -8.59 2.39
C SER A 67 -7.49 -8.25 3.88
N TYR A 68 -8.20 -7.19 4.29
CA TYR A 68 -8.67 -7.11 5.68
C TYR A 68 -9.99 -7.87 5.76
N GLY A 69 -9.91 -9.18 6.04
CA GLY A 69 -11.09 -9.94 6.48
C GLY A 69 -11.52 -9.43 7.86
N PRO A 70 -12.80 -9.04 8.05
CA PRO A 70 -13.25 -8.58 9.34
C PRO A 70 -13.47 -9.75 10.30
N GLU A 71 -13.18 -9.48 11.57
CA GLU A 71 -13.64 -10.19 12.77
C GLU A 71 -12.83 -11.42 13.24
N LEU A 72 -11.97 -11.20 14.23
CA LEU A 72 -11.87 -12.16 15.33
C LEU A 72 -12.74 -11.63 16.48
N PRO A 73 -13.90 -12.23 16.78
CA PRO A 73 -14.55 -11.98 18.05
C PRO A 73 -13.62 -12.50 19.14
N VAL A 74 -13.36 -11.63 20.11
CA VAL A 74 -12.70 -11.91 21.37
C VAL A 74 -13.47 -12.97 22.15
N ILE A 75 -13.31 -14.25 21.81
CA ILE A 75 -13.77 -15.36 22.63
C ILE A 75 -12.64 -16.42 22.65
N ALA A 76 -11.78 -16.34 23.66
CA ALA A 76 -11.10 -17.55 24.14
C ALA A 76 -12.20 -18.53 24.59
N PRO A 77 -12.16 -19.83 24.21
CA PRO A 77 -11.37 -20.75 25.01
C PRO A 77 -10.77 -21.97 24.27
N ALA A 78 -9.59 -22.36 24.76
CA ALA A 78 -9.10 -23.74 24.93
C ALA A 78 -8.65 -24.58 23.72
N LEU A 79 -7.57 -25.34 23.99
CA LEU A 79 -6.90 -26.41 23.23
C LEU A 79 -6.05 -25.93 22.03
N SER A 80 -4.74 -26.20 21.93
CA SER A 80 -3.88 -27.17 22.58
C SER A 80 -2.40 -26.78 22.41
N PRO A 81 -1.51 -27.16 23.35
CA PRO A 81 -0.08 -27.07 23.15
C PRO A 81 0.40 -28.29 22.37
N GLN A 82 0.98 -28.10 21.19
CA GLN A 82 1.91 -29.08 20.63
C GLN A 82 3.30 -28.46 20.56
N TYR A 83 4.00 -28.50 21.70
CA TYR A 83 5.44 -28.38 21.70
C TYR A 83 6.02 -29.64 21.08
N ARG A 84 6.48 -29.47 19.84
CA ARG A 84 7.24 -30.40 19.02
C ARG A 84 8.48 -30.88 19.79
N GLY A 85 8.44 -32.12 20.25
CA GLY A 85 9.62 -32.83 20.72
C GLY A 85 10.43 -33.36 19.54
N THR A 86 11.45 -32.62 19.13
CA THR A 86 12.66 -33.05 18.40
C THR A 86 13.57 -31.83 18.54
N GLU A 87 14.67 -31.85 19.27
CA GLU A 87 15.95 -32.36 18.80
C GLU A 87 16.93 -32.40 20.01
N ARG A 88 17.58 -33.54 20.26
CA ARG A 88 18.88 -33.55 20.94
C ARG A 88 19.89 -34.23 20.03
N SER A 89 20.56 -33.41 19.23
CA SER A 89 21.76 -33.76 18.50
C SER A 89 22.98 -33.75 19.44
N THR A 90 23.91 -34.67 19.17
CA THR A 90 25.37 -34.57 19.35
C THR A 90 25.95 -34.73 20.77
N THR A 91 26.80 -35.73 21.01
CA THR A 91 28.26 -35.62 20.79
C THR A 91 29.00 -36.87 21.31
N ARG A 92 29.89 -37.37 20.45
CA ARG A 92 31.17 -38.09 20.66
C ARG A 92 31.62 -38.50 22.09
N ALA A 93 32.02 -39.76 22.25
CA ALA A 93 33.37 -40.20 22.66
C ALA A 93 33.55 -41.70 22.38
#